data_AF-A0A4Q5WDT0-F1
#
_entry.id   AF-A0A4Q5WDT0-F1
#
_cell.length_a   1.000
_cell.length_b   1.000
_cell.length_c   1.000
_cell.angle_alpha   90.00
_cell.angle_beta   90.00
_cell.angle_gamma   90.00
#
_symmetry.space_group_name_H-M   'P 1'
#
loop_
_entity.id
_entity.type
_entity.pdbx_description
1 polymer ?
#
loop_
_entity_poly.entity_id
_entity_poly.type
_entity_poly.pdbx_seq_one_letter_code
_entity_poly.pdbx_strand_id
1 'polypeptide(L)'
;MFELEQFVADCRTALAADPTHVGVREVVKRAVSDPAAIMRNIGEPTRSGIRKLYHAPDLTILDLVWAPHMTLQPHDHRMWAVIGIYTGREDNIF
;
A
#
# COMPACT_ATOMS: atom_id res chain seq x y z
N MET A 1 12.21 -5.27 -9.44
CA MET A 1 12.32 -6.14 -8.26
C MET A 1 11.94 -5.29 -7.06
N PHE A 2 10.95 -5.72 -6.27
CA PHE A 2 10.54 -5.01 -5.05
C PHE A 2 11.56 -5.26 -3.93
N GLU A 3 11.84 -4.22 -3.15
CA GLU A 3 12.60 -4.23 -1.89
C GLU A 3 11.96 -3.12 -1.02
N LEU A 4 11.76 -3.37 0.27
CA LEU A 4 10.91 -2.51 1.10
C LEU A 4 11.53 -1.13 1.33
N GLU A 5 12.82 -1.05 1.65
CA GLU A 5 13.50 0.22 1.89
C GLU A 5 13.57 1.05 0.61
N GLN A 6 13.84 0.42 -0.53
CA GLN A 6 13.79 1.12 -1.82
C GLN A 6 12.38 1.60 -2.17
N PHE A 7 11.34 0.79 -1.90
CA PHE A 7 9.96 1.19 -2.13
C PHE A 7 9.56 2.39 -1.26
N VAL A 8 9.98 2.43 0.01
CA VAL A 8 9.82 3.58 0.90
C VAL A 8 10.52 4.81 0.32
N ALA A 9 11.77 4.68 -0.10
CA ALA A 9 12.55 5.77 -0.67
C ALA A 9 11.92 6.34 -1.95
N ASP A 10 11.44 5.47 -2.85
CA ASP A 10 10.75 5.85 -4.08
C ASP A 10 9.44 6.59 -3.78
N CYS A 11 8.64 6.09 -2.83
CA CYS A 11 7.40 6.77 -2.41
C CYS A 11 7.67 8.16 -1.85
N ARG A 12 8.69 8.31 -0.99
CA ARG A 12 9.05 9.62 -0.42
C ARG A 12 9.59 10.59 -1.46
N THR A 13 10.39 10.11 -2.40
CA THR A 13 10.90 10.91 -3.52
C THR A 13 9.74 11.41 -4.38
N ALA A 14 8.80 10.52 -4.72
CA ALA A 14 7.61 10.87 -5.50
C ALA A 14 6.68 11.84 -4.75
N LEU A 15 6.50 11.64 -3.44
CA LEU A 15 5.72 12.53 -2.58
C LEU A 15 6.30 13.95 -2.54
N ALA A 16 7.63 14.07 -2.42
CA ALA A 16 8.32 15.36 -2.40
C ALA A 16 8.29 16.08 -3.75
N ALA A 17 8.24 15.34 -4.86
CA ALA A 17 8.27 15.88 -6.20
C ALA A 17 6.90 16.37 -6.70
N ASP A 18 5.80 15.84 -6.18
CA ASP A 18 4.46 16.07 -6.73
C ASP A 18 3.38 16.14 -5.63
N PRO A 19 2.81 17.33 -5.36
CA PRO A 19 1.76 17.51 -4.36
C PRO A 19 0.41 16.90 -4.78
N THR A 20 0.24 16.48 -6.04
CA THR A 20 -0.97 15.76 -6.49
C THR A 20 -0.93 14.27 -6.17
N HIS A 21 0.22 13.76 -5.70
CA HIS A 21 0.46 12.37 -5.33
C HIS A 21 0.35 11.38 -6.50
N VAL A 22 0.28 11.85 -7.75
CA VAL A 22 0.27 10.99 -8.95
C VAL A 22 1.58 10.20 -9.05
N GLY A 23 2.71 10.83 -8.71
CA GLY A 23 3.99 10.13 -8.61
C GLY A 23 3.95 8.91 -7.69
N VAL A 24 3.32 9.05 -6.51
CA VAL A 24 3.18 7.94 -5.54
C VAL A 24 2.31 6.82 -6.13
N ARG A 25 1.23 7.17 -6.83
CA ARG A 25 0.40 6.18 -7.54
C ARG A 25 1.20 5.35 -8.54
N GLU A 26 2.10 5.96 -9.30
CA GLU A 26 2.91 5.23 -10.28
C GLU A 26 3.97 4.33 -9.62
N VAL A 27 4.52 4.73 -8.46
CA VAL A 27 5.40 3.85 -7.66
C VAL A 27 4.62 2.62 -7.17
N VAL A 28 3.44 2.82 -6.59
CA VAL A 28 2.57 1.73 -6.10
C VAL A 28 2.15 0.81 -7.25
N LYS A 29 1.74 1.37 -8.40
CA LYS A 29 1.36 0.61 -9.59
C LYS A 29 2.49 -0.31 -10.07
N ARG A 30 3.73 0.18 -10.09
CA ARG A 30 4.90 -0.65 -10.44
C ARG A 30 5.13 -1.76 -9.41
N ALA A 31 5.03 -1.47 -8.12
CA ALA A 31 5.20 -2.46 -7.07
C ALA A 31 4.18 -3.61 -7.19
N VAL A 32 2.88 -3.29 -7.29
CA VAL A 32 1.82 -4.31 -7.34
C VAL A 32 1.77 -5.08 -8.66
N SER A 33 2.52 -4.65 -9.69
CA SER A 33 2.62 -5.40 -10.95
C SER A 33 3.44 -6.69 -10.84
N ASP A 34 4.22 -6.87 -9.77
CA ASP A 34 4.90 -8.12 -9.41
C ASP A 34 4.56 -8.53 -7.97
N PRO A 35 3.35 -9.10 -7.74
CA PRO A 35 2.93 -9.54 -6.40
C PRO A 35 3.87 -10.55 -5.74
N ALA A 36 4.51 -11.39 -6.54
CA ALA A 36 5.42 -12.40 -6.03
C ALA A 36 6.67 -11.76 -5.42
N ALA A 37 7.17 -10.65 -6.00
CA ALA A 37 8.25 -9.88 -5.39
C ALA A 37 7.85 -9.22 -4.08
N ILE A 38 6.62 -8.70 -3.97
CA ILE A 38 6.11 -8.16 -2.70
C ILE A 38 6.11 -9.25 -1.64
N MET A 39 5.44 -10.39 -1.90
CA MET A 39 5.33 -11.50 -0.95
C MET A 39 6.69 -12.02 -0.47
N ARG A 40 7.69 -12.12 -1.38
CA ARG A 40 9.05 -12.54 -1.00
C ARG A 40 9.74 -11.59 -0.02
N ASN A 41 9.42 -10.29 -0.03
CA ASN A 41 10.10 -9.28 0.78
C ASN A 41 9.35 -8.93 2.07
N ILE A 42 8.02 -8.89 2.05
CA ILE A 42 7.21 -8.55 3.24
C ILE A 42 6.62 -9.77 3.96
N GLY A 43 6.85 -10.97 3.41
CA GLY A 43 6.40 -12.26 3.93
C GLY A 43 4.92 -12.55 3.66
N GLU A 44 4.59 -13.85 3.59
CA GLU A 44 3.22 -14.31 3.42
C GLU A 44 2.36 -13.97 4.65
N PRO A 45 1.13 -13.49 4.46
CA PRO A 45 0.25 -13.17 5.56
C PRO A 45 -0.27 -14.44 6.25
N THR A 46 -0.07 -14.54 7.56
CA THR A 46 -0.56 -15.67 8.38
C THR A 46 -1.84 -15.36 9.15
N ARG A 47 -2.24 -14.09 9.22
CA ARG A 47 -3.46 -13.62 9.89
C ARG A 47 -3.97 -12.33 9.25
N SER A 48 -5.26 -12.07 9.36
CA SER A 48 -5.83 -10.77 9.01
C SER A 48 -5.35 -9.67 9.94
N GLY A 49 -5.35 -8.44 9.44
CA GLY A 49 -4.99 -7.26 10.20
C GLY A 49 -4.23 -6.23 9.38
N ILE A 50 -3.80 -5.18 10.08
CA ILE A 50 -3.06 -4.06 9.51
C ILE A 50 -1.62 -4.14 10.02
N ARG A 51 -0.67 -4.26 9.10
CA ARG A 51 0.76 -4.18 9.38
C ARG A 51 1.27 -2.82 8.93
N LYS A 52 1.99 -2.13 9.80
CA LYS A 52 2.68 -0.89 9.45
C LYS A 52 4.06 -1.25 8.90
N LEU A 53 4.27 -1.04 7.61
CA LEU A 53 5.56 -1.28 6.95
C LEU A 53 6.50 -0.08 7.14
N TYR A 54 5.95 1.14 7.11
CA TYR A 54 6.71 2.37 7.32
C TYR A 54 5.82 3.45 7.92
N HIS A 55 6.39 4.35 8.73
CA HIS A 55 5.69 5.49 9.28
C HIS A 55 6.63 6.64 9.60
N ALA A 56 6.25 7.81 9.10
CA ALA A 56 6.85 9.11 9.37
C ALA A 56 5.76 10.19 9.31
N PRO A 57 6.05 11.44 9.71
CA PRO A 57 5.06 12.54 9.70
C PRO A 57 4.45 12.85 8.34
N ASP A 58 5.17 12.53 7.25
CA ASP A 58 4.82 12.82 5.86
C ASP A 58 4.19 11.62 5.13
N LEU A 59 4.50 10.39 5.54
CA LEU A 59 4.09 9.17 4.85
C LEU A 59 3.90 7.99 5.81
N THR A 60 2.78 7.28 5.66
CA THR A 60 2.57 5.96 6.27
C THR A 60 2.32 4.94 5.18
N ILE A 61 3.00 3.79 5.24
CA ILE A 61 2.78 2.65 4.35
C ILE A 61 2.26 1.50 5.19
N LEU A 62 1.07 1.04 4.82
CA LEU A 62 0.39 -0.07 5.47
C LEU A 62 0.28 -1.25 4.52
N ASP A 63 0.38 -2.44 5.08
CA ASP A 63 -0.03 -3.69 4.45
C ASP A 63 -1.29 -4.21 5.17
N LEU A 64 -2.36 -4.37 4.39
CA LEU A 64 -3.69 -4.75 4.90
C LEU A 64 -4.02 -6.15 4.42
N VAL A 65 -4.30 -7.03 5.38
CA VAL A 65 -4.72 -8.40 5.14
C VAL A 65 -6.17 -8.56 5.57
N TRP A 66 -7.05 -8.77 4.59
CA TRP A 66 -8.46 -9.02 4.82
C TRP A 66 -8.72 -10.52 5.00
N ALA A 67 -9.49 -10.90 6.03
CA ALA A 67 -10.03 -12.25 6.13
C ALA A 67 -11.15 -12.45 5.08
N PRO A 68 -11.48 -13.70 4.70
CA PRO A 68 -12.63 -13.97 3.82
C PRO A 68 -13.89 -13.28 4.34
N HIS A 69 -14.57 -12.55 3.46
CA HIS A 69 -15.81 -11.80 3.75
C HIS A 69 -15.69 -10.71 4.83
N MET A 70 -14.48 -10.26 5.17
CA MET A 70 -14.30 -9.12 6.05
C MET A 70 -14.72 -7.84 5.35
N THR A 71 -15.54 -7.03 6.03
CA THR A 71 -16.01 -5.74 5.54
C THR A 71 -15.54 -4.62 6.47
N LEU A 72 -14.92 -3.60 5.89
CA LEU A 72 -14.61 -2.36 6.61
C LEU A 72 -15.84 -1.43 6.58
N GLN A 73 -16.16 -0.81 7.72
CA GLN A 73 -17.27 0.13 7.80
C GLN A 73 -17.02 1.39 6.95
N PRO A 74 -18.07 2.08 6.47
CA PRO A 74 -17.91 3.36 5.78
C PRO A 74 -17.10 4.36 6.61
N HIS A 75 -16.13 5.01 5.99
CA HIS A 75 -15.23 5.97 6.65
C HIS A 75 -14.67 6.98 5.64
N ASP A 76 -14.17 8.10 6.14
CA ASP A 76 -13.34 9.03 5.38
C ASP A 76 -11.88 8.95 5.82
N HIS A 77 -10.96 9.34 4.93
CA HIS A 77 -9.53 9.35 5.25
C HIS A 77 -9.09 10.71 5.81
N ARG A 78 -9.81 11.80 5.47
CA ARG A 78 -9.46 13.20 5.80
C ARG A 78 -8.06 13.63 5.35
N MET A 79 -7.46 12.84 4.46
CA MET A 79 -6.17 13.01 3.81
C MET A 79 -6.18 12.17 2.52
N TRP A 80 -5.13 12.29 1.70
CA TRP A 80 -4.97 11.48 0.49
C TRP A 80 -4.62 10.03 0.83
N ALA A 81 -4.98 9.10 -0.07
CA ALA A 81 -4.59 7.70 0.03
C ALA A 81 -4.39 7.10 -1.37
N VAL A 82 -3.44 6.18 -1.49
CA VAL A 82 -3.21 5.36 -2.70
C VAL A 82 -3.32 3.90 -2.27
N ILE A 83 -4.24 3.16 -2.89
CA ILE A 83 -4.49 1.74 -2.59
C ILE A 83 -4.00 0.89 -3.77
N GLY A 84 -3.19 -0.12 -3.48
CA GLY A 84 -2.69 -1.09 -4.45
C GLY A 84 -2.99 -2.52 -4.01
N ILE A 85 -3.82 -3.23 -4.78
CA ILE A 85 -4.12 -4.65 -4.53
C ILE A 85 -3.07 -5.50 -5.23
N TYR A 86 -2.29 -6.25 -4.47
CA TYR A 86 -1.28 -7.17 -5.02
C TYR A 86 -1.73 -8.63 -4.98
N THR A 87 -2.67 -9.02 -4.12
CA THR A 87 -3.28 -10.36 -4.12
C THR A 87 -4.76 -10.31 -3.81
N GLY A 88 -5.53 -11.25 -4.36
CA GLY A 88 -6.96 -11.33 -4.13
C GLY A 88 -7.73 -10.19 -4.82
N ARG A 89 -8.80 -9.73 -4.17
CA ARG A 89 -9.68 -8.67 -4.65
C ARG A 89 -10.31 -7.95 -3.47
N GLU A 90 -10.57 -6.66 -3.66
CA GLU A 90 -11.40 -5.83 -2.79
C GLU A 90 -12.57 -5.29 -3.62
N ASP A 91 -13.75 -5.20 -3.00
CA ASP A 91 -14.89 -4.47 -3.57
C ASP A 91 -15.01 -3.13 -2.84
N ASN A 92 -14.83 -2.04 -3.59
CA ASN A 92 -14.96 -0.69 -3.05
C ASN A 92 -16.36 -0.13 -3.35
N ILE A 93 -17.08 0.26 -2.30
CA ILE A 93 -18.50 0.66 -2.34
C ILE A 93 -18.59 2.12 -1.88
N PHE A 94 -19.25 2.96 -2.67
CA PHE A 94 -19.33 4.43 -2.51
C PHE A 94 -20.74 4.90 -2.18
#